data_AF-A0A2E1M3Z6-F1
#
_entry.id   AF-A0A2E1M3Z6-F1
#
_cell.length_a   1.000
_cell.length_b   1.000
_cell.length_c   1.000
_cell.angle_alpha   90.00
_cell.angle_beta   90.00
_cell.angle_gamma   90.00
#
_symmetry.space_group_name_H-M   'P 1'
#
loop_
_entity.id
_entity.type
_entity.pdbx_description
1 polymer ?
#
loop_
_entity_poly.entity_id
_entity_poly.type
_entity_poly.pdbx_seq_one_letter_code
_entity_poly.pdbx_strand_id
1 'polypeptide(L)'
;MFMTSLTSILLTQSFNYIRVGDIDGFGYQTGTAPGATGPQGPEPAWPFGSWQSGISGCWSTPFALTNSVGDPINVDGVGVLTGGDFLPDLDCTGDTRYDSDEFNNQESLEHDDLLVETLGCSNIASAGSVYTDAGLSPSGTGWLDGNVAPSSIPFGVSPSFQFDYFVANGGLTPGANVFVNVVFADYDVVPAELVYTNRFGATTTAYLTTQDNGLGDDGQIQKATAILPFSFVYDSVPGGWSGLVKVQLNAPNEPFIAVDYLEISISPLVLPEGCCCWFDENGVQNQAVMQEEHCMDVGGTYAGNGISCEVSPCQPATGACCFLKDYGVMWCHDNYSASDCASLPLSTFYPGQSCSDIHCPVDPIVGACCYQDPDLGWTCIETEEVKCLESYGGTWYFGQPCAWIECPEAPSTGACCFEDADLGTLTCLDGVYEVDCLQIYNGTWYSGSTCIDIAEKCMDPRGACCFQDADTGSFDCIDGVTDFECNIYYSGTWTAGATCSDVDCCPKLGACCVKGVCVPTTIEGCHAAEGVWSGAGVLCDQVTCPDPCVFDVTGDGMVNFGDLIAIINNWGVVCP
;
A
#
# COMPACT_ATOMS: atom_id res chain seq x y z
N MET A 1 -70.40 -8.49 9.65
CA MET A 1 -70.30 -8.84 11.08
C MET A 1 -68.82 -8.98 11.38
N PHE A 2 -68.24 -7.94 11.98
CA PHE A 2 -66.83 -7.85 12.34
C PHE A 2 -66.55 -8.76 13.54
N MET A 3 -65.50 -9.58 13.48
CA MET A 3 -64.44 -9.65 14.50
C MET A 3 -63.35 -10.62 14.01
N THR A 4 -62.30 -10.04 13.49
CA THR A 4 -60.97 -10.64 13.35
C THR A 4 -60.42 -10.90 14.75
N SER A 5 -60.10 -12.15 15.06
CA SER A 5 -59.28 -12.51 16.22
C SER A 5 -57.85 -12.05 15.94
N LEU A 6 -57.45 -10.94 16.56
CA LEU A 6 -56.04 -10.61 16.76
C LEU A 6 -55.52 -11.55 17.85
N THR A 7 -54.88 -12.65 17.45
CA THR A 7 -53.87 -13.29 18.30
C THR A 7 -52.71 -12.31 18.43
N SER A 8 -52.66 -11.61 19.56
CA SER A 8 -51.45 -10.90 20.00
C SER A 8 -50.36 -11.94 20.17
N ILE A 9 -49.39 -11.97 19.26
CA ILE A 9 -48.11 -12.63 19.50
C ILE A 9 -47.42 -11.76 20.54
N LEU A 10 -47.52 -12.15 21.81
CA LEU A 10 -46.64 -11.64 22.86
C LEU A 10 -45.22 -12.04 22.46
N LEU A 11 -44.51 -11.11 21.82
CA LEU A 11 -43.05 -11.13 21.81
C LEU A 11 -42.63 -11.16 23.27
N THR A 12 -42.12 -12.30 23.73
CA THR A 12 -41.46 -12.40 25.04
C THR A 12 -40.27 -11.43 24.98
N GLN A 13 -40.37 -10.31 25.70
CA GLN A 13 -39.25 -9.39 25.86
C GLN A 13 -38.12 -10.15 26.55
N SER A 14 -36.90 -10.07 26.00
CA SER A 14 -35.72 -10.62 26.64
C SER A 14 -35.53 -9.96 27.99
N PHE A 15 -35.20 -10.75 29.01
CA PHE A 15 -34.78 -10.24 30.30
C PHE A 15 -33.60 -9.30 30.11
N ASN A 16 -33.67 -8.14 30.76
CA ASN A 16 -32.55 -7.21 30.81
C ASN A 16 -32.11 -7.04 32.26
N TYR A 17 -33.03 -6.60 33.12
CA TYR A 17 -32.73 -6.38 34.53
C TYR A 17 -33.97 -6.48 35.45
N ILE A 18 -33.67 -6.63 36.74
CA ILE A 18 -34.51 -6.23 37.86
C ILE A 18 -33.68 -5.35 38.80
N ARG A 19 -34.23 -4.21 39.21
CA ARG A 19 -33.55 -3.22 40.05
C ARG A 19 -34.38 -2.91 41.28
N VAL A 20 -33.72 -2.77 42.42
CA VAL A 20 -34.27 -2.25 43.66
C VAL A 20 -33.62 -0.88 43.88
N GLY A 21 -34.44 0.17 44.04
CA GLY A 21 -34.03 1.57 43.83
C GLY A 21 -34.34 2.06 42.41
N ASP A 22 -34.02 3.31 42.10
CA ASP A 22 -34.20 3.89 40.77
C ASP A 22 -32.89 4.46 40.20
N ILE A 23 -32.96 5.44 39.29
CA ILE A 23 -31.79 6.15 38.75
C ILE A 23 -32.13 7.63 38.81
N ASP A 24 -32.02 8.21 39.99
CA ASP A 24 -32.23 9.63 40.20
C ASP A 24 -31.06 10.35 40.89
N GLY A 25 -29.98 9.60 41.18
CA GLY A 25 -28.74 10.13 41.72
C GLY A 25 -28.83 10.38 43.21
N PHE A 26 -29.29 9.39 43.97
CA PHE A 26 -29.55 9.45 45.40
C PHE A 26 -30.57 10.53 45.77
N GLY A 27 -31.54 10.79 44.89
CA GLY A 27 -32.51 11.89 44.97
C GLY A 27 -31.95 13.29 44.69
N TYR A 28 -30.67 13.42 44.34
CA TYR A 28 -30.06 14.69 43.97
C TYR A 28 -30.26 14.98 42.48
N GLN A 29 -31.39 15.63 42.16
CA GLN A 29 -31.62 16.15 40.81
C GLN A 29 -30.83 17.45 40.61
N THR A 30 -29.94 17.47 39.60
CA THR A 30 -29.16 18.65 39.23
C THR A 30 -29.55 19.14 37.83
N GLY A 31 -29.52 20.46 37.61
CA GLY A 31 -30.36 21.10 36.61
C GLY A 31 -29.65 21.94 35.56
N THR A 32 -28.86 21.31 34.69
CA THR A 32 -28.66 21.65 33.26
C THR A 32 -27.68 22.76 32.80
N ALA A 33 -26.99 23.47 33.68
CA ALA A 33 -25.76 24.22 33.34
C ALA A 33 -25.15 24.78 34.63
N PRO A 34 -23.81 24.97 34.72
CA PRO A 34 -23.24 25.85 35.72
C PRO A 34 -23.94 27.22 35.65
N GLY A 35 -24.79 27.54 36.64
CA GLY A 35 -25.54 28.80 36.72
C GLY A 35 -26.97 28.82 36.15
N ALA A 36 -27.62 27.69 35.87
CA ALA A 36 -29.05 27.69 35.52
C ALA A 36 -29.96 27.92 36.74
N THR A 37 -30.90 28.86 36.62
CA THR A 37 -31.91 29.17 37.65
C THR A 37 -33.13 28.28 37.46
N GLY A 38 -33.45 27.47 38.47
CA GLY A 38 -34.70 26.72 38.55
C GLY A 38 -35.91 27.64 38.74
N PRO A 39 -37.15 27.12 38.72
CA PRO A 39 -38.39 27.91 38.82
C PRO A 39 -38.52 28.77 40.10
N GLN A 40 -37.59 28.63 41.05
CA GLN A 40 -37.54 29.34 42.32
C GLN A 40 -36.22 30.13 42.57
N GLY A 41 -35.25 30.14 41.63
CA GLY A 41 -33.97 30.86 41.80
C GLY A 41 -32.73 30.03 41.40
N PRO A 42 -31.49 30.58 41.54
CA PRO A 42 -30.25 29.82 41.36
C PRO A 42 -30.11 28.81 42.50
N GLU A 43 -30.01 27.53 42.13
CA GLU A 43 -29.97 26.30 42.94
C GLU A 43 -30.65 26.32 44.31
N PRO A 44 -31.78 25.60 44.42
CA PRO A 44 -32.03 24.86 45.64
C PRO A 44 -32.46 23.43 45.27
N ALA A 45 -31.53 22.48 45.29
CA ALA A 45 -31.83 21.07 45.43
C ALA A 45 -31.48 20.69 46.88
N TRP A 46 -32.35 21.10 47.80
CA TRP A 46 -32.30 20.62 49.17
C TRP A 46 -32.58 19.11 49.16
N PRO A 47 -31.86 18.28 49.95
CA PRO A 47 -32.26 16.91 50.14
C PRO A 47 -33.71 16.88 50.67
N PHE A 48 -34.58 16.09 50.04
CA PHE A 48 -35.98 15.92 50.46
C PHE A 48 -36.03 15.12 51.77
N GLY A 49 -35.64 15.75 52.88
CA GLY A 49 -35.65 15.09 54.19
C GLY A 49 -34.79 15.73 55.27
N SER A 50 -33.92 16.71 54.97
CA SER A 50 -33.23 17.44 56.03
C SER A 50 -34.20 18.44 56.68
N TRP A 51 -34.65 18.13 57.90
CA TRP A 51 -35.61 18.94 58.65
C TRP A 51 -35.03 20.27 59.16
N GLN A 52 -33.81 20.65 58.76
CA GLN A 52 -33.15 21.87 59.20
C GLN A 52 -33.03 22.92 58.10
N SER A 53 -33.75 24.02 58.27
CA SER A 53 -33.39 25.28 57.63
C SER A 53 -32.04 25.77 58.16
N GLY A 54 -30.98 25.55 57.38
CA GLY A 54 -29.66 26.15 57.53
C GLY A 54 -28.65 25.19 58.16
N ILE A 55 -27.83 24.57 57.31
CA ILE A 55 -26.61 23.91 57.77
C ILE A 55 -25.71 25.00 58.37
N SER A 56 -25.36 24.87 59.66
CA SER A 56 -24.68 25.92 60.42
C SER A 56 -23.17 26.05 60.16
N GLY A 57 -22.62 25.37 59.15
CA GLY A 57 -21.17 25.29 58.88
C GLY A 57 -20.65 26.15 57.72
N CYS A 58 -21.43 26.30 56.64
CA CYS A 58 -20.93 26.88 55.39
C CYS A 58 -21.28 28.38 55.28
N TRP A 59 -20.47 29.25 55.89
CA TRP A 59 -20.76 30.70 56.04
C TRP A 59 -20.38 31.58 54.84
N SER A 60 -20.41 31.09 53.60
CA SER A 60 -20.14 31.93 52.42
C SER A 60 -20.98 31.60 51.19
N THR A 61 -22.07 32.36 51.02
CA THR A 61 -22.80 32.62 49.76
C THR A 61 -23.59 31.42 49.17
N PRO A 62 -24.64 31.66 48.34
CA PRO A 62 -25.86 30.85 48.39
C PRO A 62 -25.77 29.49 47.67
N PHE A 63 -26.12 28.42 48.40
CA PHE A 63 -26.83 27.20 47.96
C PHE A 63 -26.21 26.23 46.93
N ALA A 64 -24.89 26.25 46.70
CA ALA A 64 -24.26 25.18 45.91
C ALA A 64 -23.79 24.03 46.83
N LEU A 65 -24.18 22.78 46.54
CA LEU A 65 -23.65 21.60 47.21
C LEU A 65 -22.24 21.32 46.69
N THR A 66 -21.29 21.16 47.62
CA THR A 66 -19.87 20.91 47.30
C THR A 66 -19.40 19.61 47.92
N ASN A 67 -18.42 18.96 47.29
CA ASN A 67 -17.72 17.80 47.84
C ASN A 67 -16.70 18.22 48.93
N SER A 68 -16.02 17.25 49.52
CA SER A 68 -15.02 17.40 50.58
C SER A 68 -13.85 18.35 50.24
N VAL A 69 -13.55 18.58 48.96
CA VAL A 69 -12.51 19.54 48.53
C VAL A 69 -13.06 20.91 48.15
N GLY A 70 -14.37 21.12 48.24
CA GLY A 70 -15.07 22.38 47.97
C GLY A 70 -15.45 22.60 46.50
N ASP A 71 -15.35 21.57 45.66
CA ASP A 71 -15.77 21.59 44.26
C ASP A 71 -17.25 21.17 44.12
N PRO A 72 -17.96 21.53 43.03
CA PRO A 72 -19.33 21.09 42.80
C PRO A 72 -19.46 19.56 42.82
N ILE A 73 -20.50 19.05 43.48
CA ILE A 73 -20.72 17.59 43.59
C ILE A 73 -21.01 16.90 42.25
N ASN A 74 -21.58 17.62 41.29
CA ASN A 74 -21.83 17.15 39.93
C ASN A 74 -20.68 17.61 39.04
N VAL A 75 -19.70 16.75 38.85
CA VAL A 75 -18.45 17.02 38.14
C VAL A 75 -18.65 16.88 36.63
N ASP A 76 -19.45 15.92 36.20
CA ASP A 76 -19.68 15.65 34.78
C ASP A 76 -20.75 16.57 34.13
N GLY A 77 -21.54 17.28 34.95
CA GLY A 77 -22.60 18.19 34.54
C GLY A 77 -23.87 17.49 34.05
N VAL A 78 -24.00 16.19 34.26
CA VAL A 78 -25.19 15.38 33.93
C VAL A 78 -26.25 15.63 35.00
N GLY A 79 -27.52 15.81 34.62
CA GLY A 79 -28.56 16.31 35.53
C GLY A 79 -28.96 15.42 36.73
N VAL A 80 -28.21 14.36 37.01
CA VAL A 80 -28.31 13.50 38.19
C VAL A 80 -26.89 13.10 38.56
N LEU A 81 -26.62 12.82 39.84
CA LEU A 81 -25.29 12.35 40.22
C LEU A 81 -25.06 10.92 39.70
N THR A 82 -23.94 10.70 39.03
CA THR A 82 -23.55 9.40 38.48
C THR A 82 -22.13 9.00 38.89
N GLY A 83 -21.61 7.91 38.31
CA GLY A 83 -20.28 7.41 38.64
C GLY A 83 -19.20 8.43 38.28
N GLY A 84 -18.43 8.86 39.28
CA GLY A 84 -17.41 9.92 39.16
C GLY A 84 -17.83 11.25 39.79
N ASP A 85 -19.12 11.42 40.11
CA ASP A 85 -19.62 12.53 40.94
C ASP A 85 -19.41 12.24 42.43
N PHE A 86 -19.83 13.17 43.29
CA PHE A 86 -19.57 13.12 44.74
C PHE A 86 -20.85 13.29 45.56
N LEU A 87 -20.88 12.70 46.75
CA LEU A 87 -21.80 13.10 47.81
C LEU A 87 -21.41 14.48 48.36
N PRO A 88 -22.39 15.25 48.87
CA PRO A 88 -22.10 16.55 49.47
C PRO A 88 -21.44 16.44 50.84
N ASP A 89 -20.40 17.24 51.06
CA ASP A 89 -19.91 17.62 52.40
C ASP A 89 -20.90 18.67 52.94
N LEU A 90 -21.88 18.19 53.71
CA LEU A 90 -22.97 19.01 54.21
C LEU A 90 -22.47 19.94 55.31
N ASP A 91 -21.54 19.50 56.16
CA ASP A 91 -21.07 20.29 57.30
C ASP A 91 -19.84 21.19 57.01
N CYS A 92 -19.27 21.06 55.81
CA CYS A 92 -18.09 21.77 55.33
C CYS A 92 -16.83 21.50 56.17
N THR A 93 -16.67 20.29 56.71
CA THR A 93 -15.47 19.92 57.48
C THR A 93 -14.31 19.46 56.62
N GLY A 94 -14.52 19.25 55.32
CA GLY A 94 -13.53 18.79 54.37
C GLY A 94 -13.43 17.26 54.27
N ASP A 95 -14.45 16.56 54.75
CA ASP A 95 -14.59 15.11 54.72
C ASP A 95 -16.10 14.75 54.65
N THR A 96 -16.49 13.64 54.01
CA THR A 96 -17.88 13.13 54.03
C THR A 96 -17.99 12.09 55.14
N ARG A 97 -18.82 12.33 56.16
CA ARG A 97 -18.86 11.46 57.35
C ARG A 97 -20.25 11.18 57.88
N TYR A 98 -20.36 10.02 58.52
CA TYR A 98 -21.59 9.51 59.14
C TYR A 98 -22.05 10.25 60.40
N ASP A 99 -21.33 11.26 60.89
CA ASP A 99 -21.72 12.02 62.08
C ASP A 99 -22.07 13.49 61.80
N SER A 100 -22.10 13.84 60.51
CA SER A 100 -22.27 15.21 60.02
C SER A 100 -22.96 15.31 58.66
N ASP A 101 -22.78 14.33 57.76
CA ASP A 101 -23.15 14.45 56.34
C ASP A 101 -24.28 13.52 55.92
N GLU A 102 -25.04 12.98 56.88
CA GLU A 102 -26.14 12.07 56.55
C GLU A 102 -27.33 12.77 55.88
N PHE A 103 -27.91 12.04 54.93
CA PHE A 103 -29.06 12.46 54.15
C PHE A 103 -30.08 11.33 54.00
N ASN A 104 -31.32 11.71 53.67
CA ASN A 104 -32.41 10.81 53.30
C ASN A 104 -33.22 11.57 52.29
N ASN A 105 -33.12 11.10 51.05
CA ASN A 105 -33.85 11.60 49.91
C ASN A 105 -34.89 10.58 49.42
N GLN A 106 -35.20 9.58 50.26
CA GLN A 106 -36.09 8.51 49.91
C GLN A 106 -37.45 9.04 49.49
N GLU A 107 -37.93 8.56 48.36
CA GLU A 107 -39.31 8.75 47.96
C GLU A 107 -40.26 7.81 48.73
N SER A 108 -41.56 8.01 48.52
CA SER A 108 -42.58 7.25 49.26
C SER A 108 -42.51 5.74 48.98
N LEU A 109 -42.12 5.34 47.75
CA LEU A 109 -42.04 3.92 47.39
C LEU A 109 -40.81 3.25 48.01
N GLU A 110 -39.69 3.96 48.15
CA GLU A 110 -38.50 3.44 48.83
C GLU A 110 -38.78 3.21 50.31
N HIS A 111 -39.40 4.20 50.96
CA HIS A 111 -39.79 4.15 52.36
C HIS A 111 -40.71 2.97 52.69
N ASP A 112 -41.62 2.64 51.76
CA ASP A 112 -42.57 1.52 51.90
C ASP A 112 -41.97 0.16 51.48
N ASP A 113 -40.71 0.11 51.05
CA ASP A 113 -40.01 -1.06 50.52
C ASP A 113 -40.62 -1.62 49.22
N LEU A 114 -41.08 -0.72 48.34
CA LEU A 114 -41.84 -1.04 47.13
C LEU A 114 -41.19 -0.57 45.82
N LEU A 115 -40.07 0.16 45.86
CA LEU A 115 -39.43 0.69 44.65
C LEU A 115 -38.60 -0.40 43.95
N VAL A 116 -39.23 -1.07 43.00
CA VAL A 116 -38.62 -2.12 42.17
C VAL A 116 -38.93 -1.87 40.70
N GLU A 117 -37.90 -1.68 39.89
CA GLU A 117 -38.01 -1.58 38.45
C GLU A 117 -37.69 -2.91 37.75
N THR A 118 -38.40 -3.22 36.66
CA THR A 118 -38.22 -4.48 35.94
C THR A 118 -38.24 -4.26 34.44
N LEU A 119 -37.32 -4.91 33.72
CA LEU A 119 -37.33 -4.97 32.26
C LEU A 119 -37.14 -6.42 31.78
N GLY A 120 -38.18 -6.97 31.15
CA GLY A 120 -38.20 -8.37 30.68
C GLY A 120 -38.36 -9.42 31.78
N CYS A 121 -38.82 -9.04 32.97
CA CYS A 121 -39.23 -9.95 34.06
C CYS A 121 -40.52 -9.48 34.75
N SER A 122 -41.00 -10.25 35.71
CA SER A 122 -42.07 -9.85 36.63
C SER A 122 -41.57 -9.95 38.06
N ASN A 123 -41.67 -8.86 38.83
CA ASN A 123 -41.38 -8.86 40.25
C ASN A 123 -42.40 -9.75 41.00
N ILE A 124 -41.92 -10.59 41.93
CA ILE A 124 -42.75 -11.41 42.82
C ILE A 124 -42.73 -10.82 44.23
N ALA A 125 -41.52 -10.67 44.79
CA ALA A 125 -41.30 -10.24 46.18
C ALA A 125 -39.89 -9.68 46.38
N SER A 126 -39.37 -8.94 45.40
CA SER A 126 -38.12 -8.20 45.57
C SER A 126 -38.32 -7.03 46.56
N ALA A 127 -37.28 -6.75 47.33
CA ALA A 127 -37.31 -5.84 48.49
C ALA A 127 -35.89 -5.33 48.78
N GLY A 128 -35.78 -4.28 49.59
CA GLY A 128 -34.55 -3.61 49.97
C GLY A 128 -34.45 -2.15 49.52
N SER A 129 -35.51 -1.56 48.96
CA SER A 129 -35.49 -0.14 48.55
C SER A 129 -35.48 0.80 49.74
N VAL A 130 -35.77 0.30 50.95
CA VAL A 130 -35.57 1.07 52.19
C VAL A 130 -34.10 1.43 52.47
N TYR A 131 -33.16 0.85 51.72
CA TYR A 131 -31.72 1.14 51.83
C TYR A 131 -31.20 2.09 50.75
N THR A 132 -32.04 2.45 49.77
CA THR A 132 -31.65 3.35 48.69
C THR A 132 -31.89 4.81 49.10
N ASP A 133 -31.18 5.74 48.45
CA ASP A 133 -31.30 7.20 48.59
C ASP A 133 -31.14 7.74 50.02
N ALA A 134 -30.38 7.01 50.84
CA ALA A 134 -30.10 7.37 52.21
C ALA A 134 -28.65 7.10 52.60
N GLY A 135 -28.09 7.99 53.42
CA GLY A 135 -26.84 7.75 54.13
C GLY A 135 -27.03 6.73 55.24
N LEU A 136 -26.31 5.61 55.16
CA LEU A 136 -26.39 4.50 56.11
C LEU A 136 -25.22 4.60 57.10
N SER A 137 -25.55 4.80 58.38
CA SER A 137 -24.55 4.84 59.46
C SER A 137 -24.68 3.64 60.43
N PRO A 138 -23.56 3.18 61.03
CA PRO A 138 -23.55 2.04 61.96
C PRO A 138 -24.46 2.20 63.17
N SER A 139 -24.57 3.43 63.68
CA SER A 139 -25.27 3.76 64.92
C SER A 139 -26.58 4.50 64.70
N GLY A 140 -26.85 4.99 63.48
CA GLY A 140 -28.00 5.85 63.23
C GLY A 140 -27.93 7.21 63.92
N THR A 141 -26.77 7.57 64.48
CA THR A 141 -26.52 8.81 65.22
C THR A 141 -25.53 9.65 64.43
N GLY A 142 -25.87 10.90 64.15
CA GLY A 142 -25.01 11.76 63.32
C GLY A 142 -25.79 12.78 62.52
N TRP A 143 -27.00 12.40 62.10
CA TRP A 143 -28.02 13.26 61.51
C TRP A 143 -27.94 14.69 62.06
N LEU A 144 -27.81 15.66 61.15
CA LEU A 144 -27.54 17.09 61.37
C LEU A 144 -28.32 17.78 62.52
N ASP A 145 -29.35 17.14 63.08
CA ASP A 145 -30.16 17.57 64.22
C ASP A 145 -29.87 16.86 65.56
N GLY A 146 -28.86 16.00 65.63
CA GLY A 146 -28.52 15.20 66.80
C GLY A 146 -29.55 14.12 67.16
N ASN A 147 -30.50 13.82 66.26
CA ASN A 147 -31.48 12.75 66.44
C ASN A 147 -30.97 11.40 65.91
N VAL A 148 -31.72 10.34 66.27
CA VAL A 148 -31.57 9.02 65.63
C VAL A 148 -32.26 9.09 64.27
N ALA A 149 -31.73 8.40 63.26
CA ALA A 149 -32.33 8.42 61.92
C ALA A 149 -33.83 8.04 61.93
N PRO A 150 -34.59 8.43 60.88
CA PRO A 150 -35.99 8.05 60.74
C PRO A 150 -36.20 6.55 60.95
N SER A 151 -37.31 6.17 61.60
CA SER A 151 -37.62 4.77 61.92
C SER A 151 -37.75 3.83 60.71
N SER A 152 -37.85 4.41 59.51
CA SER A 152 -37.92 3.71 58.23
C SER A 152 -36.55 3.31 57.67
N ILE A 153 -35.47 3.94 58.14
CA ILE A 153 -34.11 3.62 57.69
C ILE A 153 -33.60 2.48 58.56
N PRO A 154 -33.27 1.31 57.99
CA PRO A 154 -32.72 0.22 58.78
C PRO A 154 -31.27 0.53 59.19
N PHE A 155 -30.95 0.32 60.47
CA PHE A 155 -29.64 0.61 61.05
C PHE A 155 -28.71 -0.61 61.07
N GLY A 156 -27.40 -0.33 60.99
CA GLY A 156 -26.35 -1.33 60.90
C GLY A 156 -25.77 -1.37 59.48
N VAL A 157 -24.44 -1.38 59.39
CA VAL A 157 -23.59 -1.16 58.18
C VAL A 157 -23.73 -2.19 57.04
N SER A 158 -24.87 -2.86 56.92
CA SER A 158 -25.03 -3.89 55.89
C SER A 158 -26.41 -3.85 55.27
N PRO A 159 -26.63 -2.99 54.25
CA PRO A 159 -27.87 -2.99 53.51
C PRO A 159 -28.08 -4.33 52.83
N SER A 160 -29.33 -4.79 52.81
CA SER A 160 -29.69 -6.11 52.31
C SER A 160 -30.86 -6.01 51.33
N PHE A 161 -30.63 -6.56 50.15
CA PHE A 161 -31.55 -6.56 49.03
C PHE A 161 -31.99 -8.00 48.75
N GLN A 162 -33.28 -8.19 48.53
CA GLN A 162 -33.83 -9.46 48.07
C GLN A 162 -34.35 -9.28 46.66
N PHE A 163 -33.96 -10.18 45.76
CA PHE A 163 -34.53 -10.29 44.43
C PHE A 163 -35.34 -11.57 44.37
N ASP A 164 -36.65 -11.44 44.16
CA ASP A 164 -37.57 -12.55 43.90
C ASP A 164 -38.43 -12.18 42.69
N TYR A 165 -38.16 -12.83 41.56
CA TYR A 165 -38.73 -12.48 40.27
C TYR A 165 -38.85 -13.68 39.33
N PHE A 166 -39.66 -13.50 38.30
CA PHE A 166 -39.90 -14.51 37.28
C PHE A 166 -39.54 -14.00 35.89
N VAL A 167 -38.87 -14.84 35.11
CA VAL A 167 -38.60 -14.61 33.70
C VAL A 167 -39.25 -15.69 32.86
N ALA A 168 -40.06 -15.28 31.87
CA ALA A 168 -40.74 -16.20 30.98
C ALA A 168 -39.78 -17.00 30.08
N ASN A 169 -40.22 -18.16 29.61
CA ASN A 169 -39.48 -18.97 28.62
C ASN A 169 -39.08 -18.14 27.39
N GLY A 170 -37.82 -18.29 26.97
CA GLY A 170 -37.24 -17.52 25.86
C GLY A 170 -36.72 -16.13 26.27
N GLY A 171 -36.98 -15.68 27.50
CA GLY A 171 -36.47 -14.40 28.02
C GLY A 171 -35.02 -14.45 28.54
N LEU A 172 -34.52 -15.64 28.88
CA LEU A 172 -33.15 -15.87 29.37
C LEU A 172 -32.49 -17.03 28.64
N THR A 173 -31.20 -16.87 28.35
CA THR A 173 -30.35 -17.94 27.82
C THR A 173 -29.70 -18.69 28.98
N PRO A 174 -29.93 -20.01 29.13
CA PRO A 174 -29.35 -20.78 30.22
C PRO A 174 -27.82 -20.74 30.20
N GLY A 175 -27.21 -20.49 31.36
CA GLY A 175 -25.75 -20.39 31.48
C GLY A 175 -25.16 -19.05 31.09
N ALA A 176 -25.98 -18.05 30.75
CA ALA A 176 -25.50 -16.68 30.59
C ALA A 176 -24.91 -16.15 31.91
N ASN A 177 -23.94 -15.23 31.81
CA ASN A 177 -23.44 -14.52 32.99
C ASN A 177 -24.57 -13.69 33.60
N VAL A 178 -24.66 -13.74 34.93
CA VAL A 178 -25.59 -12.92 35.70
C VAL A 178 -24.76 -11.89 36.44
N PHE A 179 -25.10 -10.62 36.25
CA PHE A 179 -24.39 -9.51 36.84
C PHE A 179 -25.20 -8.94 38.00
N VAL A 180 -24.50 -8.63 39.08
CA VAL A 180 -25.02 -7.81 40.18
C VAL A 180 -24.34 -6.45 40.04
N ASN A 181 -25.13 -5.46 39.68
CA ASN A 181 -24.69 -4.08 39.49
C ASN A 181 -25.12 -3.27 40.71
N VAL A 182 -24.25 -2.39 41.19
CA VAL A 182 -24.55 -1.49 42.31
C VAL A 182 -23.98 -0.10 42.02
N VAL A 183 -24.74 0.93 42.36
CA VAL A 183 -24.28 2.31 42.42
C VAL A 183 -24.33 2.74 43.88
N PHE A 184 -23.19 3.13 44.42
CA PHE A 184 -23.02 3.45 45.83
C PHE A 184 -21.95 4.52 46.01
N ALA A 185 -21.88 5.16 47.17
CA ALA A 185 -20.99 6.28 47.39
C ALA A 185 -20.45 6.37 48.82
N ASP A 186 -19.41 7.21 48.96
CA ASP A 186 -18.47 7.31 50.08
C ASP A 186 -17.81 5.98 50.43
N TYR A 187 -16.69 5.70 49.77
CA TYR A 187 -16.00 4.43 49.90
C TYR A 187 -14.50 4.67 49.91
N ASP A 188 -14.03 5.06 51.09
CA ASP A 188 -12.65 5.44 51.36
C ASP A 188 -11.87 4.34 52.08
N VAL A 189 -12.48 3.19 52.42
CA VAL A 189 -11.82 2.09 53.13
C VAL A 189 -12.14 0.70 52.55
N VAL A 190 -11.29 0.27 51.61
CA VAL A 190 -11.25 -1.11 51.10
C VAL A 190 -11.11 -2.15 52.23
N PRO A 191 -11.82 -3.31 52.22
CA PRO A 191 -12.79 -3.79 51.21
C PRO A 191 -14.26 -3.89 51.69
N ALA A 192 -15.20 -3.58 50.79
CA ALA A 192 -16.60 -3.98 50.77
C ALA A 192 -16.77 -5.22 49.89
N GLU A 193 -17.57 -6.15 50.40
CA GLU A 193 -17.85 -7.42 49.75
C GLU A 193 -19.36 -7.59 49.61
N LEU A 194 -19.81 -8.19 48.51
CA LEU A 194 -21.20 -8.63 48.39
C LEU A 194 -21.32 -10.07 48.89
N VAL A 195 -22.13 -10.27 49.92
CA VAL A 195 -22.51 -11.59 50.42
C VAL A 195 -23.84 -11.98 49.80
N TYR A 196 -23.84 -13.04 49.02
CA TYR A 196 -25.01 -13.55 48.35
C TYR A 196 -25.56 -14.76 49.08
N THR A 197 -26.88 -14.82 49.22
CA THR A 197 -27.57 -16.00 49.75
C THR A 197 -28.58 -16.48 48.72
N ASN A 198 -28.43 -17.72 48.24
CA ASN A 198 -29.41 -18.30 47.35
C ASN A 198 -30.66 -18.76 48.10
N ARG A 199 -31.67 -19.22 47.36
CA ARG A 199 -32.93 -19.72 47.92
C ARG A 199 -32.82 -20.89 48.89
N PHE A 200 -31.74 -21.66 48.83
CA PHE A 200 -31.49 -22.81 49.72
C PHE A 200 -30.73 -22.39 50.98
N GLY A 201 -30.41 -21.09 51.12
CA GLY A 201 -29.63 -20.55 52.23
C GLY A 201 -28.11 -20.72 52.06
N ALA A 202 -27.64 -21.19 50.90
CA ALA A 202 -26.20 -21.27 50.65
C ALA A 202 -25.64 -19.87 50.36
N THR A 203 -24.51 -19.55 50.99
CA THR A 203 -23.86 -18.25 50.85
C THR A 203 -22.60 -18.32 49.99
N THR A 204 -22.34 -17.25 49.24
CA THR A 204 -21.04 -17.02 48.57
C THR A 204 -20.70 -15.54 48.65
N THR A 205 -19.42 -15.21 48.58
CA THR A 205 -18.94 -13.83 48.52
C THR A 205 -18.39 -13.54 47.13
N ALA A 206 -18.66 -12.37 46.59
CA ALA A 206 -17.91 -11.84 45.45
C ALA A 206 -17.42 -10.43 45.77
N TYR A 207 -16.22 -10.15 45.26
CA TYR A 207 -15.61 -8.84 45.34
C TYR A 207 -16.19 -7.95 44.26
N LEU A 208 -16.52 -6.71 44.63
CA LEU A 208 -16.95 -5.69 43.69
C LEU A 208 -15.75 -5.29 42.81
N THR A 209 -15.91 -5.35 41.50
CA THR A 209 -15.03 -4.60 40.59
C THR A 209 -15.59 -3.18 40.53
N THR A 210 -14.91 -2.25 41.18
CA THR A 210 -15.23 -0.83 41.16
C THR A 210 -14.62 -0.17 39.91
N GLN A 211 -15.18 0.95 39.48
CA GLN A 211 -14.48 1.89 38.59
C GLN A 211 -13.15 2.34 39.24
N ASP A 212 -12.15 2.69 38.43
CA ASP A 212 -10.89 3.29 38.92
C ASP A 212 -11.22 4.57 39.71
N ASN A 213 -10.83 4.62 40.98
CA ASN A 213 -11.22 5.65 41.94
C ASN A 213 -10.09 6.67 42.21
N GLY A 214 -9.02 6.67 41.42
CA GLY A 214 -7.89 7.56 41.66
C GLY A 214 -7.29 7.37 43.07
N LEU A 215 -6.96 8.46 43.78
CA LEU A 215 -6.31 8.40 45.10
C LEU A 215 -7.27 8.08 46.27
N GLY A 216 -8.54 7.72 46.01
CA GLY A 216 -9.56 7.54 47.04
C GLY A 216 -10.10 8.89 47.50
N ASP A 217 -10.82 9.57 46.60
CA ASP A 217 -11.43 10.86 46.91
C ASP A 217 -12.74 10.65 47.71
N ASP A 218 -12.78 11.26 48.89
CA ASP A 218 -13.86 11.16 49.87
C ASP A 218 -15.23 11.57 49.29
N GLY A 219 -16.24 10.73 49.51
CA GLY A 219 -17.60 10.94 49.04
C GLY A 219 -17.85 10.55 47.57
N GLN A 220 -16.87 10.00 46.84
CA GLN A 220 -17.06 9.68 45.42
C GLN A 220 -18.11 8.58 45.19
N ILE A 221 -18.98 8.79 44.19
CA ILE A 221 -19.96 7.83 43.71
C ILE A 221 -19.28 6.82 42.78
N GLN A 222 -19.43 5.54 43.11
CA GLN A 222 -18.85 4.42 42.41
C GLN A 222 -19.92 3.52 41.79
N LYS A 223 -19.63 3.09 40.56
CA LYS A 223 -20.29 1.96 39.92
C LYS A 223 -19.49 0.71 40.20
N ALA A 224 -20.17 -0.38 40.54
CA ALA A 224 -19.53 -1.68 40.63
C ALA A 224 -20.37 -2.82 40.07
N THR A 225 -19.65 -3.85 39.62
CA THR A 225 -20.25 -5.06 39.09
C THR A 225 -19.60 -6.30 39.69
N ALA A 226 -20.41 -7.31 39.97
CA ALA A 226 -19.98 -8.65 40.35
C ALA A 226 -20.71 -9.72 39.52
N ILE A 227 -20.06 -10.86 39.30
CA ILE A 227 -20.61 -11.96 38.49
C ILE A 227 -21.09 -13.09 39.41
N LEU A 228 -22.31 -13.55 39.16
CA LEU A 228 -22.88 -14.73 39.79
C LEU A 228 -23.09 -15.87 38.78
N PRO A 229 -22.86 -17.13 39.18
CA PRO A 229 -23.23 -18.26 38.35
C PRO A 229 -24.74 -18.29 38.08
N PHE A 230 -25.15 -18.53 36.84
CA PHE A 230 -26.56 -18.61 36.45
C PHE A 230 -27.37 -19.55 37.37
N SER A 231 -26.83 -20.73 37.68
CA SER A 231 -27.47 -21.73 38.53
C SER A 231 -27.53 -21.35 40.01
N PHE A 232 -26.81 -20.31 40.44
CA PHE A 232 -26.90 -19.80 41.80
C PHE A 232 -28.14 -18.91 41.98
N VAL A 233 -28.51 -18.18 40.93
CA VAL A 233 -29.63 -17.22 40.94
C VAL A 233 -30.92 -17.87 40.46
N TYR A 234 -30.85 -18.70 39.40
CA TYR A 234 -32.03 -19.18 38.68
C TYR A 234 -32.29 -20.67 38.86
N ASP A 235 -33.56 -20.98 39.12
CA ASP A 235 -34.12 -22.33 39.01
C ASP A 235 -35.13 -22.43 37.87
N SER A 236 -35.13 -23.57 37.18
CA SER A 236 -36.16 -23.87 36.18
C SER A 236 -37.49 -24.18 36.85
N VAL A 237 -38.55 -23.50 36.40
CA VAL A 237 -39.92 -23.67 36.89
C VAL A 237 -40.89 -23.76 35.70
N PRO A 238 -42.12 -24.26 35.88
CA PRO A 238 -43.11 -24.27 34.80
C PRO A 238 -43.31 -22.86 34.21
N GLY A 239 -43.06 -22.73 32.91
CA GLY A 239 -43.26 -21.48 32.17
C GLY A 239 -42.04 -20.56 32.08
N GLY A 240 -40.92 -20.86 32.75
CA GLY A 240 -39.74 -19.99 32.73
C GLY A 240 -38.69 -20.28 33.81
N TRP A 241 -38.11 -19.21 34.33
CA TRP A 241 -37.05 -19.20 35.34
C TRP A 241 -37.50 -18.40 36.56
N SER A 242 -37.28 -18.95 37.75
CA SER A 242 -37.46 -18.25 39.02
C SER A 242 -36.09 -17.76 39.48
N GLY A 243 -35.91 -16.44 39.55
CA GLY A 243 -34.73 -15.81 40.10
C GLY A 243 -34.95 -15.51 41.59
N LEU A 244 -34.12 -16.07 42.46
CA LEU A 244 -34.19 -15.81 43.90
C LEU A 244 -32.78 -15.72 44.50
N VAL A 245 -32.36 -14.50 44.84
CA VAL A 245 -31.08 -14.23 45.48
C VAL A 245 -31.22 -13.07 46.48
N LYS A 246 -30.58 -13.21 47.64
CA LYS A 246 -30.38 -12.10 48.57
C LYS A 246 -28.96 -11.60 48.43
N VAL A 247 -28.80 -10.29 48.43
CA VAL A 247 -27.51 -9.60 48.34
C VAL A 247 -27.37 -8.76 49.60
N GLN A 248 -26.28 -8.93 50.32
CA GLN A 248 -25.93 -8.09 51.46
C GLN A 248 -24.61 -7.40 51.13
N LEU A 249 -24.61 -6.07 51.13
CA LEU A 249 -23.39 -5.30 51.02
C LEU A 249 -22.73 -5.27 52.39
N ASN A 250 -21.54 -5.86 52.48
CA ASN A 250 -20.78 -5.94 53.71
C ASN A 250 -19.60 -4.99 53.63
N ALA A 251 -19.70 -3.86 54.30
CA ALA A 251 -18.67 -2.83 54.36
C ALA A 251 -18.25 -2.59 55.82
N PRO A 252 -17.55 -3.55 56.46
CA PRO A 252 -17.40 -3.57 57.91
C PRO A 252 -16.49 -2.47 58.47
N ASN A 253 -15.66 -1.88 57.61
CA ASN A 253 -14.77 -0.77 57.95
C ASN A 253 -15.29 0.56 57.41
N GLU A 254 -16.44 0.57 56.74
CA GLU A 254 -17.03 1.81 56.21
C GLU A 254 -17.95 2.42 57.25
N PRO A 255 -17.62 3.62 57.75
CA PRO A 255 -18.43 4.29 58.75
C PRO A 255 -19.66 4.96 58.13
N PHE A 256 -19.66 5.21 56.82
CA PHE A 256 -20.73 5.83 56.03
C PHE A 256 -20.83 5.12 54.68
N ILE A 257 -22.04 4.86 54.20
CA ILE A 257 -22.26 4.36 52.83
C ILE A 257 -23.64 4.80 52.35
N ALA A 258 -23.76 5.16 51.08
CA ALA A 258 -25.05 5.36 50.44
C ALA A 258 -25.20 4.42 49.25
N VAL A 259 -26.42 3.97 48.98
CA VAL A 259 -26.74 3.16 47.78
C VAL A 259 -27.84 3.89 47.00
N ASP A 260 -27.68 4.03 45.69
CA ASP A 260 -28.69 4.59 44.78
C ASP A 260 -29.57 3.43 44.28
N TYR A 261 -28.94 2.39 43.73
CA TYR A 261 -29.65 1.16 43.41
C TYR A 261 -28.75 -0.07 43.43
N LEU A 262 -29.42 -1.22 43.51
CA LEU A 262 -28.82 -2.52 43.25
C LEU A 262 -29.67 -3.29 42.23
N GLU A 263 -29.00 -3.87 41.24
CA GLU A 263 -29.63 -4.47 40.08
C GLU A 263 -29.07 -5.86 39.78
N ILE A 264 -29.95 -6.80 39.42
CA ILE A 264 -29.57 -8.07 38.79
C ILE A 264 -29.86 -7.98 37.30
N SER A 265 -28.86 -8.22 36.45
CA SER A 265 -28.98 -8.05 35.00
C SER A 265 -28.14 -9.06 34.21
N ILE A 266 -28.26 -9.00 32.88
CA ILE A 266 -27.42 -9.75 31.93
C ILE A 266 -26.32 -8.90 31.28
N SER A 267 -26.19 -7.65 31.70
CA SER A 267 -25.19 -6.71 31.20
C SER A 267 -24.47 -6.04 32.37
N PRO A 268 -23.12 -6.07 32.42
CA PRO A 268 -22.40 -5.41 33.50
C PRO A 268 -22.58 -3.88 33.43
N LEU A 269 -22.63 -3.23 34.59
CA LEU A 269 -22.62 -1.76 34.70
C LEU A 269 -21.21 -1.20 34.48
N VAL A 270 -20.19 -1.91 34.99
CA VAL A 270 -18.77 -1.63 34.75
C VAL A 270 -18.26 -2.63 33.73
N LEU A 271 -17.89 -2.16 32.54
CA LEU A 271 -17.25 -3.00 31.55
C LEU A 271 -15.86 -3.41 32.08
N PRO A 272 -15.48 -4.69 31.96
CA PRO A 272 -14.20 -5.13 32.47
C PRO A 272 -13.05 -4.47 31.69
N GLU A 273 -12.10 -3.89 32.41
CA GLU A 273 -10.89 -3.27 31.87
C GLU A 273 -9.66 -4.14 32.13
N GLY A 274 -8.59 -3.84 31.41
CA GLY A 274 -7.35 -4.59 31.47
C GLY A 274 -6.22 -3.81 30.82
N CYS A 275 -4.99 -4.26 31.04
CA CYS A 275 -3.83 -3.59 30.48
C CYS A 275 -3.84 -3.70 28.95
N CYS A 276 -3.80 -2.54 28.29
CA CYS A 276 -3.56 -2.43 26.87
C CYS A 276 -2.13 -1.97 26.62
N CYS A 277 -1.42 -2.67 25.73
CA CYS A 277 -0.10 -2.28 25.23
C CYS A 277 -0.21 -1.85 23.77
N TRP A 278 0.16 -0.61 23.42
CA TRP A 278 0.11 -0.12 22.04
C TRP A 278 1.32 0.75 21.69
N PHE A 279 1.45 1.10 20.42
CA PHE A 279 2.46 2.04 19.92
C PHE A 279 1.80 3.34 19.50
N ASP A 280 2.38 4.47 19.90
CA ASP A 280 1.96 5.76 19.36
C ASP A 280 2.49 5.99 17.93
N GLU A 281 2.09 7.10 17.32
CA GLU A 281 2.51 7.50 15.97
C GLU A 281 4.04 7.66 15.82
N ASN A 282 4.77 7.80 16.93
CA ASN A 282 6.22 7.92 16.96
C ASN A 282 6.93 6.58 17.23
N GLY A 283 6.19 5.47 17.35
CA GLY A 283 6.74 4.16 17.65
C GLY A 283 7.16 3.97 19.11
N VAL A 284 6.65 4.79 20.03
CA VAL A 284 6.87 4.63 21.47
C VAL A 284 5.83 3.68 22.04
N GLN A 285 6.30 2.68 22.81
CA GLN A 285 5.43 1.74 23.50
C GLN A 285 4.76 2.43 24.69
N ASN A 286 3.44 2.44 24.69
CA ASN A 286 2.59 2.97 25.76
C ASN A 286 1.77 1.85 26.40
N GLN A 287 1.37 2.06 27.65
CA GLN A 287 0.51 1.14 28.38
C GLN A 287 -0.48 1.89 29.27
N ALA A 288 -1.71 1.39 29.33
CA ALA A 288 -2.76 1.91 30.21
C ALA A 288 -3.83 0.83 30.44
N VAL A 289 -4.52 0.93 31.57
CA VAL A 289 -5.73 0.15 31.82
C VAL A 289 -6.87 0.81 31.05
N MET A 290 -7.55 0.04 30.20
CA MET A 290 -8.70 0.50 29.41
C MET A 290 -9.57 -0.68 28.99
N GLN A 291 -10.69 -0.41 28.34
CA GLN A 291 -11.56 -1.43 27.77
C GLN A 291 -10.96 -2.07 26.52
N GLU A 292 -11.30 -3.33 26.25
CA GLU A 292 -10.80 -4.10 25.09
C GLU A 292 -11.09 -3.40 23.76
N GLU A 293 -12.29 -2.82 23.60
CA GLU A 293 -12.67 -2.09 22.38
C GLU A 293 -11.77 -0.88 22.14
N HIS A 294 -11.54 -0.07 23.17
CA HIS A 294 -10.63 1.08 23.09
C HIS A 294 -9.18 0.61 22.81
N CYS A 295 -8.77 -0.52 23.39
CA CYS A 295 -7.46 -1.10 23.12
C CYS A 295 -7.30 -1.50 21.64
N MET A 296 -8.35 -2.06 21.03
CA MET A 296 -8.36 -2.38 19.61
C MET A 296 -8.37 -1.12 18.73
N ASP A 297 -9.06 -0.06 19.15
CA ASP A 297 -9.11 1.22 18.42
C ASP A 297 -7.73 1.88 18.32
N VAL A 298 -6.89 1.74 19.35
CA VAL A 298 -5.49 2.21 19.33
C VAL A 298 -4.51 1.21 18.71
N GLY A 299 -5.00 0.12 18.12
CA GLY A 299 -4.17 -0.95 17.53
C GLY A 299 -3.31 -1.69 18.56
N GLY A 300 -3.73 -1.71 19.82
CA GLY A 300 -3.04 -2.31 20.94
C GLY A 300 -3.31 -3.81 21.12
N THR A 301 -2.52 -4.44 21.98
CA THR A 301 -2.72 -5.81 22.45
C THR A 301 -3.28 -5.76 23.87
N TYR A 302 -4.45 -6.38 24.06
CA TYR A 302 -5.13 -6.43 25.35
C TYR A 302 -4.69 -7.66 26.16
N ALA A 303 -4.22 -7.44 27.39
CA ALA A 303 -3.72 -8.51 28.26
C ALA A 303 -4.84 -9.37 28.89
N GLY A 304 -6.10 -8.94 28.76
CA GLY A 304 -7.27 -9.58 29.33
C GLY A 304 -7.86 -8.82 30.52
N ASN A 305 -9.12 -9.11 30.80
CA ASN A 305 -9.90 -8.47 31.86
C ASN A 305 -9.28 -8.67 33.25
N GLY A 306 -9.21 -7.60 34.05
CA GLY A 306 -8.68 -7.61 35.41
C GLY A 306 -7.16 -7.70 35.51
N ILE A 307 -6.44 -7.68 34.39
CA ILE A 307 -4.97 -7.67 34.38
C ILE A 307 -4.46 -6.23 34.47
N SER A 308 -3.84 -5.88 35.59
CA SER A 308 -3.17 -4.58 35.76
C SER A 308 -1.87 -4.50 34.95
N CYS A 309 -1.54 -3.30 34.46
CA CYS A 309 -0.27 -3.02 33.77
C CYS A 309 0.97 -3.15 34.68
N GLU A 310 0.80 -3.24 36.00
CA GLU A 310 1.91 -3.53 36.92
C GLU A 310 2.26 -5.02 36.97
N VAL A 311 1.25 -5.89 36.79
CA VAL A 311 1.40 -7.35 36.88
C VAL A 311 1.78 -7.96 35.54
N SER A 312 1.33 -7.34 34.45
CA SER A 312 1.74 -7.65 33.09
C SER A 312 2.40 -6.41 32.45
N PRO A 313 3.59 -5.99 32.93
CA PRO A 313 4.29 -4.88 32.31
C PRO A 313 4.57 -5.23 30.86
N CYS A 314 4.27 -4.30 29.95
CA CYS A 314 4.52 -4.52 28.54
C CYS A 314 5.98 -4.93 28.38
N GLN A 315 6.20 -6.17 27.95
CA GLN A 315 7.55 -6.65 27.69
C GLN A 315 8.15 -5.75 26.60
N PRO A 316 9.46 -5.42 26.66
CA PRO A 316 10.12 -4.67 25.61
C PRO A 316 9.80 -5.40 24.32
N ALA A 317 9.01 -4.74 23.46
CA ALA A 317 8.40 -5.44 22.35
C ALA A 317 9.52 -5.94 21.45
N THR A 318 9.71 -7.25 21.47
CA THR A 318 10.45 -7.90 20.43
C THR A 318 9.50 -8.06 19.26
N GLY A 319 9.91 -7.61 18.08
CA GLY A 319 9.12 -7.70 16.86
C GLY A 319 9.96 -8.22 15.71
N ALA A 320 9.33 -8.37 14.56
CA ALA A 320 10.03 -8.71 13.34
C ALA A 320 10.81 -7.49 12.83
N CYS A 321 12.08 -7.70 12.47
CA CYS A 321 12.91 -6.70 11.84
C CYS A 321 13.17 -7.10 10.40
N CYS A 322 12.70 -6.28 9.45
CA CYS A 322 13.10 -6.37 8.06
C CYS A 322 14.36 -5.55 7.86
N PHE A 323 15.43 -6.11 7.31
CA PHE A 323 16.67 -5.37 7.09
C PHE A 323 17.44 -5.93 5.91
N LEU A 324 18.31 -5.10 5.34
CA LEU A 324 19.14 -5.52 4.23
C LEU A 324 20.28 -6.40 4.75
N LYS A 325 20.37 -7.61 4.22
CA LYS A 325 21.45 -8.54 4.52
C LYS A 325 21.96 -9.16 3.22
N ASP A 326 23.27 -9.20 3.05
CA ASP A 326 24.00 -9.84 1.95
C ASP A 326 23.43 -9.53 0.54
N TYR A 327 24.09 -8.62 -0.19
CA TYR A 327 23.88 -8.39 -1.64
C TYR A 327 22.47 -7.96 -2.07
N GLY A 328 21.80 -7.12 -1.28
CA GLY A 328 20.57 -6.44 -1.73
C GLY A 328 19.26 -7.17 -1.42
N VAL A 329 19.31 -8.29 -0.68
CA VAL A 329 18.12 -9.06 -0.30
C VAL A 329 17.59 -8.57 1.05
N MET A 330 16.29 -8.30 1.12
CA MET A 330 15.61 -8.01 2.40
C MET A 330 15.41 -9.30 3.19
N TRP A 331 15.96 -9.34 4.39
CA TRP A 331 15.77 -10.43 5.35
C TRP A 331 14.80 -10.00 6.44
N CYS A 332 13.98 -10.94 6.88
CA CYS A 332 13.15 -10.79 8.06
C CYS A 332 13.70 -11.66 9.19
N HIS A 333 13.81 -11.13 10.40
CA HIS A 333 14.07 -11.94 11.58
C HIS A 333 13.20 -11.50 12.77
N ASP A 334 12.60 -12.49 13.44
CA ASP A 334 11.81 -12.30 14.65
C ASP A 334 12.66 -11.93 15.86
N ASN A 335 11.98 -11.49 16.90
CA ASN A 335 12.51 -11.26 18.24
C ASN A 335 13.58 -10.15 18.34
N TYR A 336 13.50 -9.11 17.51
CA TYR A 336 14.37 -7.93 17.61
C TYR A 336 13.76 -6.86 18.50
N SER A 337 14.58 -6.18 19.31
CA SER A 337 14.15 -4.91 19.91
C SER A 337 14.19 -3.79 18.86
N ALA A 338 13.44 -2.71 19.07
CA ALA A 338 13.48 -1.53 18.19
C ALA A 338 14.90 -0.97 18.03
N SER A 339 15.68 -0.93 19.11
CA SER A 339 17.08 -0.47 19.09
C SER A 339 18.02 -1.41 18.33
N ASP A 340 17.83 -2.72 18.47
CA ASP A 340 18.64 -3.70 17.75
C ASP A 340 18.32 -3.66 16.25
N CYS A 341 17.04 -3.51 15.89
CA CYS A 341 16.63 -3.38 14.50
C CYS A 341 17.18 -2.11 13.86
N ALA A 342 17.10 -0.97 14.55
CA ALA A 342 17.63 0.31 14.09
C ALA A 342 19.16 0.31 13.88
N SER A 343 19.88 -0.64 14.49
CA SER A 343 21.32 -0.81 14.28
C SER A 343 21.69 -1.50 12.96
N LEU A 344 20.70 -2.04 12.23
CA LEU A 344 20.90 -2.78 10.99
C LEU A 344 20.74 -1.90 9.73
N PRO A 345 21.42 -2.24 8.62
CA PRO A 345 21.35 -1.45 7.39
C PRO A 345 19.97 -1.51 6.73
N LEU A 346 19.43 -0.34 6.36
CA LEU A 346 18.14 -0.21 5.65
C LEU A 346 17.05 -1.07 6.31
N SER A 347 16.94 -0.94 7.64
CA SER A 347 16.03 -1.72 8.45
C SER A 347 14.70 -1.02 8.71
N THR A 348 13.66 -1.82 8.93
CA THR A 348 12.31 -1.40 9.30
C THR A 348 11.81 -2.36 10.37
N PHE A 349 11.42 -1.80 11.52
CA PHE A 349 10.97 -2.55 12.67
C PHE A 349 9.44 -2.68 12.66
N TYR A 350 8.92 -3.89 12.84
CA TYR A 350 7.50 -4.21 12.92
C TYR A 350 7.18 -4.70 14.34
N PRO A 351 6.77 -3.78 15.24
CA PRO A 351 6.55 -4.14 16.63
C PRO A 351 5.43 -5.17 16.79
N GLY A 352 5.66 -6.18 17.64
CA GLY A 352 4.66 -7.20 18.00
C GLY A 352 4.25 -8.16 16.88
N GLN A 353 4.74 -7.96 15.65
CA GLN A 353 4.46 -8.85 14.52
C GLN A 353 5.59 -9.86 14.33
N SER A 354 5.27 -11.02 13.75
CA SER A 354 6.23 -12.02 13.35
C SER A 354 6.54 -11.95 11.85
N CYS A 355 7.69 -12.45 11.43
CA CYS A 355 8.08 -12.62 10.04
C CYS A 355 7.16 -13.55 9.25
N SER A 356 6.30 -14.33 9.93
CA SER A 356 5.25 -15.10 9.27
C SER A 356 4.02 -14.26 8.92
N ASP A 357 3.81 -13.14 9.62
CA ASP A 357 2.66 -12.24 9.44
C ASP A 357 3.00 -11.01 8.60
N ILE A 358 4.27 -10.62 8.54
CA ILE A 358 4.73 -9.49 7.72
C ILE A 358 5.34 -9.93 6.40
N HIS A 359 4.97 -9.22 5.33
CA HIS A 359 5.75 -9.21 4.09
C HIS A 359 6.68 -7.99 4.13
N CYS A 360 7.98 -8.23 4.25
CA CYS A 360 8.95 -7.14 4.11
C CYS A 360 8.74 -6.45 2.76
N PRO A 361 8.70 -5.10 2.72
CA PRO A 361 8.51 -4.36 1.49
C PRO A 361 9.67 -4.69 0.52
N VAL A 362 9.33 -5.46 -0.51
CA VAL A 362 10.22 -5.78 -1.63
C VAL A 362 9.88 -4.82 -2.77
N ASP A 363 10.54 -3.67 -2.79
CA ASP A 363 10.46 -2.75 -3.94
C ASP A 363 11.84 -2.53 -4.55
N PRO A 364 11.96 -2.65 -5.88
CA PRO A 364 11.51 -3.77 -6.71
C PRO A 364 12.61 -4.84 -6.79
N ILE A 365 12.22 -6.06 -7.21
CA ILE A 365 13.14 -7.19 -7.39
C ILE A 365 14.01 -6.91 -8.62
N VAL A 366 15.12 -6.20 -8.40
CA VAL A 366 16.14 -5.96 -9.43
C VAL A 366 16.94 -7.24 -9.64
N GLY A 367 17.19 -7.56 -10.89
CA GLY A 367 17.93 -8.73 -11.35
C GLY A 367 18.52 -8.46 -12.72
N ALA A 368 19.37 -9.37 -13.18
CA ALA A 368 20.05 -9.26 -14.46
C ALA A 368 19.12 -9.68 -15.60
N CYS A 369 19.01 -8.82 -16.59
CA CYS A 369 18.33 -9.08 -17.84
C CYS A 369 19.34 -9.12 -18.98
N CYS A 370 19.55 -10.30 -19.56
CA CYS A 370 20.29 -10.42 -20.81
C CYS A 370 19.35 -10.19 -21.97
N TYR A 371 19.58 -9.16 -22.78
CA TYR A 371 18.78 -8.87 -23.97
C TYR A 371 19.68 -8.57 -25.16
N GLN A 372 19.12 -8.68 -26.36
CA GLN A 372 19.85 -8.44 -27.60
C GLN A 372 19.75 -6.95 -27.99
N ASP A 373 20.88 -6.27 -27.93
CA ASP A 373 21.02 -4.91 -28.44
C ASP A 373 21.39 -4.95 -29.94
N PRO A 374 20.74 -4.14 -30.80
CA PRO A 374 20.99 -4.13 -32.24
C PRO A 374 22.43 -3.77 -32.63
N ASP A 375 23.11 -2.92 -31.84
CA ASP A 375 24.44 -2.40 -32.16
C ASP A 375 25.55 -3.15 -31.40
N LEU A 376 25.24 -3.68 -30.21
CA LEU A 376 26.22 -4.26 -29.27
C LEU A 376 26.09 -5.77 -29.05
N GLY A 377 25.08 -6.44 -29.61
CA GLY A 377 24.83 -7.86 -29.38
C GLY A 377 24.18 -8.13 -28.02
N TRP A 378 24.39 -9.31 -27.43
CA TRP A 378 23.83 -9.61 -26.10
C TRP A 378 24.48 -8.75 -25.02
N THR A 379 23.67 -7.94 -24.35
CA THR A 379 24.08 -7.08 -23.25
C THR A 379 23.26 -7.35 -22.00
N CYS A 380 23.82 -7.04 -20.82
CA CYS A 380 23.16 -7.22 -19.54
C CYS A 380 22.76 -5.88 -18.93
N ILE A 381 21.52 -5.76 -18.49
CA ILE A 381 21.05 -4.62 -17.69
C ILE A 381 20.38 -5.10 -16.40
N GLU A 382 20.61 -4.38 -15.30
CA GLU A 382 19.91 -4.61 -14.05
C GLU A 382 18.55 -3.88 -14.10
N THR A 383 17.46 -4.65 -14.09
CA THR A 383 16.11 -4.11 -14.24
C THR A 383 15.09 -5.00 -13.53
N GLU A 384 13.80 -4.76 -13.72
CA GLU A 384 12.69 -5.57 -13.17
C GLU A 384 12.27 -6.65 -14.18
N GLU A 385 11.71 -7.77 -13.70
CA GLU A 385 11.30 -8.90 -14.55
C GLU A 385 10.37 -8.48 -15.70
N VAL A 386 9.34 -7.69 -15.41
CA VAL A 386 8.37 -7.23 -16.41
C VAL A 386 9.07 -6.41 -17.50
N LYS A 387 9.98 -5.51 -17.11
CA LYS A 387 10.72 -4.70 -18.07
C LYS A 387 11.69 -5.56 -18.90
N CYS A 388 12.31 -6.57 -18.29
CA CYS A 388 13.16 -7.52 -18.99
C CYS A 388 12.42 -8.29 -20.08
N LEU A 389 11.27 -8.88 -19.72
CA LEU A 389 10.51 -9.75 -20.62
C LEU A 389 9.72 -8.96 -21.66
N GLU A 390 9.07 -7.87 -21.27
CA GLU A 390 8.13 -7.16 -22.14
C GLU A 390 8.77 -6.00 -22.91
N SER A 391 9.73 -5.29 -22.31
CA SER A 391 10.36 -4.12 -22.98
C SER A 391 11.61 -4.50 -23.76
N TYR A 392 12.41 -5.43 -23.23
CA TYR A 392 13.68 -5.83 -23.84
C TYR A 392 13.63 -7.20 -24.55
N GLY A 393 12.59 -8.02 -24.30
CA GLY A 393 12.50 -9.37 -24.87
C GLY A 393 13.63 -10.29 -24.42
N GLY A 394 14.23 -10.01 -23.25
CA GLY A 394 15.43 -10.65 -22.75
C GLY A 394 15.17 -11.91 -21.90
N THR A 395 16.25 -12.58 -21.50
CA THR A 395 16.23 -13.66 -20.51
C THR A 395 16.50 -13.10 -19.11
N TRP A 396 15.61 -13.41 -18.18
CA TRP A 396 15.64 -12.90 -16.81
C TRP A 396 16.38 -13.82 -15.84
N TYR A 397 17.26 -13.23 -15.03
CA TYR A 397 18.00 -13.90 -13.95
C TYR A 397 17.64 -13.27 -12.61
N PHE A 398 16.69 -13.90 -11.92
CA PHE A 398 16.11 -13.42 -10.67
C PHE A 398 17.17 -13.16 -9.58
N GLY A 399 17.26 -11.90 -9.12
CA GLY A 399 18.10 -11.49 -7.99
C GLY A 399 19.61 -11.63 -8.20
N GLN A 400 20.08 -11.83 -9.45
CA GLN A 400 21.51 -11.88 -9.78
C GLN A 400 21.94 -10.54 -10.40
N PRO A 401 23.08 -9.93 -10.02
CA PRO A 401 23.60 -8.74 -10.68
C PRO A 401 24.26 -9.08 -12.03
N CYS A 402 24.35 -8.10 -12.94
CA CYS A 402 24.95 -8.32 -14.26
C CYS A 402 26.44 -8.67 -14.19
N ALA A 403 27.12 -8.31 -13.09
CA ALA A 403 28.51 -8.69 -12.86
C ALA A 403 28.74 -10.21 -12.73
N TRP A 404 27.68 -11.00 -12.48
CA TRP A 404 27.76 -12.45 -12.26
C TRP A 404 27.13 -13.28 -13.38
N ILE A 405 26.47 -12.62 -14.34
CA ILE A 405 25.82 -13.27 -15.48
C ILE A 405 26.64 -12.98 -16.74
N GLU A 406 27.21 -14.04 -17.32
CA GLU A 406 27.74 -14.00 -18.67
C GLU A 406 26.58 -14.22 -19.64
N CYS A 407 26.14 -13.15 -20.32
CA CYS A 407 25.13 -13.29 -21.35
C CYS A 407 25.66 -14.15 -22.52
N PRO A 408 24.77 -14.84 -23.26
CA PRO A 408 25.18 -15.66 -24.40
C PRO A 408 26.02 -14.85 -25.39
N GLU A 409 27.04 -15.45 -26.00
CA GLU A 409 27.77 -14.78 -27.09
C GLU A 409 26.78 -14.45 -28.22
N ALA A 410 26.82 -13.21 -28.72
CA ALA A 410 26.01 -12.80 -29.87
C ALA A 410 26.25 -13.78 -31.03
N PRO A 411 25.20 -14.30 -31.68
CA PRO A 411 25.40 -15.06 -32.91
C PRO A 411 26.16 -14.16 -33.88
N SER A 412 27.29 -14.67 -34.38
CA SER A 412 28.14 -13.92 -35.30
C SER A 412 27.32 -13.46 -36.50
N THR A 413 27.20 -12.15 -36.69
CA THR A 413 26.68 -11.61 -37.94
C THR A 413 27.73 -11.78 -39.03
N GLY A 414 27.29 -11.83 -40.29
CA GLY A 414 28.17 -12.01 -41.44
C GLY A 414 27.57 -11.40 -42.70
N ALA A 415 28.32 -11.43 -43.79
CA ALA A 415 27.84 -10.99 -45.08
C ALA A 415 26.97 -12.07 -45.73
N CYS A 416 25.82 -11.67 -46.27
CA CYS A 416 24.93 -12.55 -47.02
C CYS A 416 24.96 -12.22 -48.51
N CYS A 417 25.18 -13.26 -49.33
CA CYS A 417 25.28 -13.14 -50.77
C CYS A 417 24.11 -13.81 -51.50
N PHE A 418 23.31 -13.09 -52.27
CA PHE A 418 22.13 -13.67 -52.92
C PHE A 418 21.84 -13.04 -54.28
N GLU A 419 21.08 -13.75 -55.12
CA GLU A 419 20.58 -13.20 -56.38
C GLU A 419 19.37 -12.33 -56.09
N ASP A 420 19.45 -11.04 -56.42
CA ASP A 420 18.33 -10.13 -56.32
C ASP A 420 17.36 -10.40 -57.49
N ALA A 421 16.14 -10.82 -57.18
CA ALA A 421 15.15 -11.18 -58.19
C ALA A 421 14.63 -9.98 -59.02
N ASP A 422 14.75 -8.76 -58.49
CA ASP A 422 14.31 -7.54 -59.16
C ASP A 422 15.42 -6.98 -60.08
N LEU A 423 16.68 -7.10 -59.67
CA LEU A 423 17.84 -6.62 -60.43
C LEU A 423 18.47 -7.69 -61.33
N GLY A 424 18.24 -8.97 -61.06
CA GLY A 424 18.83 -10.10 -61.78
C GLY A 424 20.34 -10.23 -61.57
N THR A 425 20.89 -9.64 -60.51
CA THR A 425 22.33 -9.57 -60.22
C THR A 425 22.66 -10.10 -58.82
N LEU A 426 23.91 -10.53 -58.63
CA LEU A 426 24.40 -10.99 -57.33
C LEU A 426 24.65 -9.79 -56.39
N THR A 427 23.94 -9.76 -55.26
CA THR A 427 23.92 -8.67 -54.28
C THR A 427 24.41 -9.15 -52.91
N CYS A 428 25.04 -8.25 -52.15
CA CYS A 428 25.59 -8.51 -50.82
C CYS A 428 24.97 -7.62 -49.74
N LEU A 429 24.66 -8.20 -48.57
CA LEU A 429 24.22 -7.48 -47.36
C LEU A 429 25.14 -7.77 -46.17
N ASP A 430 25.56 -6.72 -45.46
CA ASP A 430 26.34 -6.81 -44.22
C ASP A 430 25.45 -7.06 -42.99
N GLY A 431 26.03 -7.65 -41.94
CA GLY A 431 25.38 -7.74 -40.63
C GLY A 431 24.21 -8.72 -40.57
N VAL A 432 24.13 -9.67 -41.50
CA VAL A 432 23.01 -10.62 -41.62
C VAL A 432 23.26 -11.89 -40.82
N TYR A 433 22.23 -12.39 -40.13
CA TYR A 433 22.28 -13.69 -39.45
C TYR A 433 22.25 -14.85 -40.45
N GLU A 434 22.95 -15.94 -40.13
CA GLU A 434 23.02 -17.13 -41.01
C GLU A 434 21.63 -17.63 -41.42
N VAL A 435 20.68 -17.66 -40.48
CA VAL A 435 19.31 -18.14 -40.74
C VAL A 435 18.56 -17.27 -41.75
N ASP A 436 18.71 -15.94 -41.66
CA ASP A 436 18.05 -15.01 -42.58
C ASP A 436 18.67 -15.12 -43.97
N CYS A 437 20.00 -15.25 -44.03
CA CYS A 437 20.69 -15.43 -45.30
C CYS A 437 20.24 -16.69 -46.06
N LEU A 438 20.16 -17.82 -45.35
CA LEU A 438 19.80 -19.10 -45.96
C LEU A 438 18.30 -19.21 -46.25
N GLN A 439 17.43 -18.68 -45.38
CA GLN A 439 15.99 -18.91 -45.48
C GLN A 439 15.20 -17.78 -46.13
N ILE A 440 15.60 -16.51 -45.92
CA ILE A 440 14.89 -15.35 -46.47
C ILE A 440 15.44 -15.01 -47.85
N TYR A 441 16.77 -14.86 -47.92
CA TYR A 441 17.43 -14.43 -49.15
C TYR A 441 17.82 -15.60 -50.07
N ASN A 442 17.73 -16.85 -49.57
CA ASN A 442 18.19 -18.05 -50.28
C ASN A 442 19.63 -17.89 -50.81
N GLY A 443 20.46 -17.21 -50.01
CA GLY A 443 21.82 -16.81 -50.34
C GLY A 443 22.90 -17.69 -49.71
N THR A 444 24.15 -17.33 -49.95
CA THR A 444 25.35 -17.91 -49.33
C THR A 444 25.85 -17.00 -48.21
N TRP A 445 25.96 -17.55 -47.01
CA TRP A 445 26.39 -16.81 -45.82
C TRP A 445 27.91 -16.90 -45.59
N TYR A 446 28.53 -15.78 -45.20
CA TYR A 446 29.96 -15.67 -44.91
C TYR A 446 30.18 -15.18 -43.47
N SER A 447 30.50 -16.12 -42.58
CA SER A 447 30.75 -15.88 -41.15
C SER A 447 31.78 -14.78 -40.90
N GLY A 448 31.40 -13.75 -40.13
CA GLY A 448 32.30 -12.71 -39.64
C GLY A 448 33.03 -11.90 -40.73
N SER A 449 32.59 -12.00 -41.98
CA SER A 449 33.13 -11.25 -43.11
C SER A 449 32.16 -10.12 -43.46
N THR A 450 32.67 -9.00 -43.97
CA THR A 450 31.84 -7.93 -44.56
C THR A 450 31.74 -8.12 -46.08
N CYS A 451 30.78 -7.44 -46.72
CA CYS A 451 30.60 -7.42 -48.17
C CYS A 451 31.83 -6.90 -48.91
N ILE A 452 32.62 -6.05 -48.27
CA ILE A 452 33.91 -5.60 -48.80
C ILE A 452 34.92 -6.75 -48.83
N ASP A 453 34.98 -7.56 -47.78
CA ASP A 453 35.91 -8.68 -47.65
C ASP A 453 35.63 -9.81 -48.66
N ILE A 454 34.39 -9.90 -49.15
CA ILE A 454 33.93 -10.94 -50.08
C ILE A 454 33.50 -10.40 -51.45
N ALA A 455 33.83 -9.15 -51.79
CA ALA A 455 33.34 -8.47 -52.98
C ALA A 455 33.61 -9.28 -54.28
N GLU A 456 34.76 -9.96 -54.39
CA GLU A 456 35.11 -10.82 -55.53
C GLU A 456 34.25 -12.09 -55.66
N LYS A 457 33.63 -12.52 -54.57
CA LYS A 457 32.78 -13.72 -54.52
C LYS A 457 31.29 -13.39 -54.62
N CYS A 458 30.93 -12.13 -54.38
CA CYS A 458 29.57 -11.73 -54.06
C CYS A 458 29.02 -10.54 -54.86
N MET A 459 29.80 -10.03 -55.81
CA MET A 459 29.33 -9.08 -56.80
C MET A 459 29.63 -9.63 -58.18
N ASP A 460 28.80 -9.29 -59.17
CA ASP A 460 29.16 -9.55 -60.57
C ASP A 460 30.55 -8.96 -60.85
N PRO A 461 31.40 -9.65 -61.65
CA PRO A 461 32.72 -9.15 -61.96
C PRO A 461 32.59 -7.74 -62.52
N ARG A 462 33.18 -6.77 -61.82
CA ARG A 462 33.28 -5.40 -62.28
C ARG A 462 34.49 -5.28 -63.20
N GLY A 463 34.40 -4.40 -64.18
CA GLY A 463 35.45 -4.22 -65.17
C GLY A 463 35.40 -2.84 -65.80
N ALA A 464 36.33 -2.60 -66.71
CA ALA A 464 36.41 -1.39 -67.50
C ALA A 464 35.52 -1.51 -68.73
N CYS A 465 34.74 -0.47 -69.01
CA CYS A 465 33.91 -0.37 -70.20
C CYS A 465 34.44 0.73 -71.12
N CYS A 466 34.89 0.34 -72.32
CA CYS A 466 35.28 1.27 -73.37
C CYS A 466 34.06 1.59 -74.24
N PHE A 467 33.70 2.86 -74.39
CA PHE A 467 32.57 3.27 -75.23
C PHE A 467 32.88 4.54 -76.01
N GLN A 468 32.07 4.82 -77.03
CA GLN A 468 32.15 6.09 -77.76
C GLN A 468 31.12 7.06 -77.19
N ASP A 469 31.57 8.21 -76.73
CA ASP A 469 30.70 9.29 -76.27
C ASP A 469 29.88 9.82 -77.46
N ALA A 470 28.56 9.77 -77.33
CA ALA A 470 27.63 10.08 -78.43
C ALA A 470 27.61 11.58 -78.80
N ASP A 471 28.01 12.46 -77.89
CA ASP A 471 27.97 13.91 -78.07
C ASP A 471 29.28 14.46 -78.65
N THR A 472 30.41 13.85 -78.29
CA THR A 472 31.75 14.30 -78.68
C THR A 472 32.42 13.40 -79.72
N GLY A 473 31.95 12.17 -79.88
CA GLY A 473 32.55 11.15 -80.74
C GLY A 473 33.89 10.61 -80.24
N SER A 474 34.32 11.01 -79.03
CA SER A 474 35.54 10.53 -78.38
C SER A 474 35.35 9.13 -77.82
N PHE A 475 36.43 8.35 -77.75
CA PHE A 475 36.42 7.09 -77.00
C PHE A 475 36.74 7.38 -75.54
N ASP A 476 35.85 7.00 -74.65
CA ASP A 476 35.99 7.13 -73.20
C ASP A 476 35.92 5.77 -72.52
N CYS A 477 36.35 5.75 -71.26
CA CYS A 477 36.34 4.56 -70.43
C CYS A 477 35.72 4.84 -69.08
N ILE A 478 34.89 3.91 -68.59
CA ILE A 478 34.35 3.94 -67.24
C ILE A 478 34.72 2.68 -66.45
N ASP A 479 35.21 2.89 -65.24
CA ASP A 479 35.64 1.85 -64.31
C ASP A 479 34.48 1.26 -63.50
N GLY A 480 34.66 0.02 -63.06
CA GLY A 480 33.84 -0.56 -62.01
C GLY A 480 32.40 -0.87 -62.43
N VAL A 481 32.12 -0.99 -63.73
CA VAL A 481 30.79 -1.33 -64.25
C VAL A 481 30.70 -2.82 -64.58
N THR A 482 29.48 -3.34 -64.55
CA THR A 482 29.17 -4.71 -64.97
C THR A 482 29.14 -4.83 -66.50
N ASP A 483 29.29 -6.06 -67.03
CA ASP A 483 29.14 -6.34 -68.46
C ASP A 483 27.74 -5.91 -68.97
N PHE A 484 26.71 -6.14 -68.17
CA PHE A 484 25.35 -5.71 -68.49
C PHE A 484 25.24 -4.19 -68.65
N GLU A 485 25.75 -3.43 -67.67
CA GLU A 485 25.71 -1.96 -67.72
C GLU A 485 26.51 -1.41 -68.91
N CYS A 486 27.68 -1.98 -69.19
CA CYS A 486 28.53 -1.57 -70.31
C CYS A 486 27.82 -1.75 -71.66
N ASN A 487 27.18 -2.90 -71.87
CA ASN A 487 26.49 -3.20 -73.13
C ASN A 487 25.20 -2.39 -73.28
N ILE A 488 24.41 -2.26 -72.22
CA ILE A 488 23.07 -1.66 -72.29
C ILE A 488 23.11 -0.14 -72.25
N TYR A 489 23.84 0.45 -71.29
CA TYR A 489 23.82 1.90 -71.08
C TYR A 489 24.82 2.64 -71.94
N TYR A 490 25.98 2.02 -72.20
CA TYR A 490 27.08 2.67 -72.90
C TYR A 490 27.30 2.13 -74.32
N SER A 491 26.64 1.02 -74.69
CA SER A 491 26.91 0.31 -75.96
C SER A 491 28.41 0.06 -76.18
N GLY A 492 29.14 -0.19 -75.08
CA GLY A 492 30.59 -0.28 -75.05
C GLY A 492 31.11 -1.72 -75.13
N THR A 493 32.43 -1.86 -75.14
CA THR A 493 33.13 -3.15 -75.01
C THR A 493 33.65 -3.29 -73.58
N TRP A 494 33.20 -4.33 -72.89
CA TRP A 494 33.57 -4.59 -71.50
C TRP A 494 34.79 -5.51 -71.37
N THR A 495 35.66 -5.26 -70.39
CA THR A 495 36.82 -6.11 -70.06
C THR A 495 36.77 -6.54 -68.58
N ALA A 496 36.64 -7.84 -68.35
CA ALA A 496 36.49 -8.41 -67.01
C ALA A 496 37.69 -8.13 -66.09
N GLY A 497 37.43 -7.57 -64.90
CA GLY A 497 38.42 -7.39 -63.84
C GLY A 497 39.53 -6.37 -64.13
N ALA A 498 39.48 -5.70 -65.28
CA ALA A 498 40.42 -4.65 -65.64
C ALA A 498 39.89 -3.27 -65.21
N THR A 499 40.80 -2.32 -65.00
CA THR A 499 40.46 -0.89 -64.85
C THR A 499 40.72 -0.13 -66.16
N CYS A 500 40.21 1.08 -66.28
CA CYS A 500 40.42 1.96 -67.43
C CYS A 500 41.88 2.38 -67.61
N SER A 501 42.71 2.25 -66.58
CA SER A 501 44.16 2.37 -66.74
C SER A 501 44.82 1.12 -67.33
N ASP A 502 44.17 -0.04 -67.24
CA ASP A 502 44.66 -1.33 -67.76
C ASP A 502 44.15 -1.62 -69.18
N VAL A 503 43.08 -0.94 -69.62
CA VAL A 503 42.47 -1.13 -70.94
C VAL A 503 42.70 0.11 -71.80
N ASP A 504 43.34 -0.08 -72.96
CA ASP A 504 43.56 0.98 -73.95
C ASP A 504 42.31 1.13 -74.84
N CYS A 505 41.36 1.98 -74.40
CA CYS A 505 40.09 2.21 -75.09
C CYS A 505 40.20 3.03 -76.39
N CYS A 506 41.40 3.49 -76.75
CA CYS A 506 41.64 4.25 -77.98
C CYS A 506 42.12 3.31 -79.10
N PRO A 507 41.41 3.19 -80.25
CA PRO A 507 42.06 2.71 -81.46
C PRO A 507 43.15 3.73 -81.83
N LYS A 508 44.42 3.37 -81.62
CA LYS A 508 45.57 4.27 -81.84
C LYS A 508 45.55 4.82 -83.27
N LEU A 509 45.06 6.06 -83.40
CA LEU A 509 45.19 6.83 -84.63
C LEU A 509 46.68 7.01 -84.93
N GLY A 510 47.01 6.98 -86.19
CA GLY A 510 48.37 7.18 -86.67
C GLY A 510 48.35 8.07 -87.90
N ALA A 511 49.48 8.68 -88.15
CA ALA A 511 49.74 9.48 -89.33
C ALA A 511 49.66 8.59 -90.58
N CYS A 512 48.71 8.92 -91.45
CA CYS A 512 48.59 8.33 -92.78
C CYS A 512 48.89 9.39 -93.84
N CYS A 513 49.88 9.14 -94.68
CA CYS A 513 50.18 10.01 -95.82
C CYS A 513 49.38 9.59 -97.03
N VAL A 514 48.39 10.43 -97.41
CA VAL A 514 47.58 10.25 -98.61
C VAL A 514 47.84 11.42 -99.55
N LYS A 515 48.42 11.15 -100.74
CA LYS A 515 48.70 12.17 -101.77
C LYS A 515 49.45 13.40 -101.26
N GLY A 516 50.44 13.18 -100.39
CA GLY A 516 51.27 14.24 -99.80
C GLY A 516 50.64 14.99 -98.62
N VAL A 517 49.41 14.66 -98.22
CA VAL A 517 48.76 15.23 -97.04
C VAL A 517 48.70 14.17 -95.93
N CYS A 518 49.13 14.55 -94.72
CA CYS A 518 48.99 13.69 -93.56
C CYS A 518 47.58 13.81 -92.96
N VAL A 519 46.91 12.68 -92.76
CA VAL A 519 45.62 12.58 -92.07
C VAL A 519 45.75 11.60 -90.90
N PRO A 520 45.37 11.98 -89.67
CA PRO A 520 45.29 11.04 -88.56
C PRO A 520 44.09 10.11 -88.79
N THR A 521 44.34 8.82 -88.95
CA THR A 521 43.29 7.80 -89.19
C THR A 521 43.71 6.47 -88.57
N THR A 522 42.92 5.40 -88.74
CA THR A 522 43.31 4.03 -88.37
C THR A 522 44.11 3.37 -89.50
N ILE A 523 44.81 2.27 -89.22
CA ILE A 523 45.55 1.53 -90.27
C ILE A 523 44.63 1.06 -91.41
N GLU A 524 43.41 0.62 -91.08
CA GLU A 524 42.40 0.23 -92.06
C GLU A 524 41.95 1.41 -92.91
N GLY A 525 41.67 2.55 -92.28
CA GLY A 525 41.34 3.79 -92.98
C GLY A 525 42.48 4.28 -93.89
N CYS A 526 43.72 4.10 -93.46
CA CYS A 526 44.89 4.47 -94.26
C CYS A 526 45.06 3.59 -95.50
N HIS A 527 44.92 2.28 -95.34
CA HIS A 527 44.99 1.33 -96.46
C HIS A 527 43.83 1.51 -97.44
N ALA A 528 42.61 1.77 -96.93
CA ALA A 528 41.45 2.05 -97.78
C ALA A 528 41.61 3.33 -98.62
N ALA A 529 42.38 4.30 -98.13
CA ALA A 529 42.72 5.53 -98.85
C ALA A 529 43.97 5.40 -99.75
N GLU A 530 44.51 4.19 -99.92
CA GLU A 530 45.77 3.91 -100.62
C GLU A 530 46.95 4.76 -100.09
N GLY A 531 46.91 5.10 -98.80
CA GLY A 531 47.92 5.89 -98.13
C GLY A 531 49.06 5.07 -97.54
N VAL A 532 50.15 5.76 -97.20
CA VAL A 532 51.31 5.16 -96.50
C VAL A 532 51.18 5.40 -95.00
N TRP A 533 51.07 4.31 -94.24
CA TRP A 533 50.94 4.33 -92.79
C TRP A 533 52.29 4.49 -92.09
N SER A 534 52.41 5.45 -91.17
CA SER A 534 53.68 5.72 -90.44
C SER A 534 53.77 5.07 -89.06
N GLY A 535 52.73 4.36 -88.62
CA GLY A 535 52.69 3.67 -87.34
C GLY A 535 51.57 4.18 -86.43
N ALA A 536 51.05 3.29 -85.58
CA ALA A 536 50.01 3.62 -84.62
C ALA A 536 50.55 4.58 -83.54
N GLY A 537 49.82 5.67 -83.24
CA GLY A 537 50.21 6.69 -82.27
C GLY A 537 51.20 7.75 -82.78
N VAL A 538 51.64 7.65 -84.04
CA VAL A 538 52.48 8.68 -84.67
C VAL A 538 51.59 9.84 -85.10
N LEU A 539 51.87 11.06 -84.65
CA LEU A 539 51.08 12.24 -84.99
C LEU A 539 51.49 12.81 -86.36
N CYS A 540 50.56 13.47 -87.05
CA CYS A 540 50.82 14.02 -88.39
C CYS A 540 51.86 15.14 -88.43
N ASP A 541 52.15 15.78 -87.31
CA ASP A 541 53.23 16.75 -87.17
C ASP A 541 54.62 16.10 -87.04
N GLN A 542 54.67 14.80 -86.73
CA GLN A 542 55.89 14.00 -86.61
C GLN A 542 56.27 13.31 -87.93
N VAL A 543 55.40 13.36 -88.94
CA VAL A 543 55.61 12.71 -90.24
C VAL A 543 55.63 13.75 -91.34
N THR A 544 56.73 13.83 -92.06
CA THR A 544 56.78 14.59 -93.31
C THR A 544 56.35 13.68 -94.44
N CYS A 545 55.14 13.89 -94.96
CA CYS A 545 54.69 13.17 -96.13
C CYS A 545 55.56 13.55 -97.33
N PRO A 546 55.95 12.59 -98.19
CA PRO A 546 56.67 12.90 -99.41
C PRO A 546 55.88 13.93 -100.23
N ASP A 547 56.54 15.02 -100.62
CA ASP A 547 55.92 16.01 -101.50
C ASP A 547 55.43 15.31 -102.77
N PRO A 548 54.17 15.56 -103.20
CA PRO A 548 53.68 14.99 -104.44
C PRO A 548 54.58 15.49 -105.56
N CYS A 549 55.27 14.58 -106.25
CA CYS A 549 56.07 14.90 -107.42
C CYS A 549 55.12 15.28 -108.55
N VAL A 550 54.70 16.55 -108.61
CA VAL A 550 53.72 17.08 -109.58
C VAL A 550 54.12 16.89 -111.05
N PHE A 551 55.35 16.47 -111.31
CA PHE A 551 55.90 16.19 -112.64
C PHE A 551 55.94 14.69 -112.99
N ASP A 552 55.57 13.81 -112.05
CA ASP A 552 55.32 12.39 -112.30
C ASP A 552 53.86 12.23 -112.74
N VAL A 553 53.64 12.41 -114.03
CA VAL A 553 52.30 12.36 -114.65
C VAL A 553 51.82 10.92 -114.79
N THR A 554 52.74 9.96 -114.76
CA THR A 554 52.42 8.53 -114.83
C THR A 554 52.08 7.91 -113.49
N GLY A 555 52.47 8.56 -112.38
CA GLY A 555 52.23 8.11 -111.01
C GLY A 555 53.11 6.92 -110.60
N ASP A 556 54.26 6.74 -111.24
CA ASP A 556 55.17 5.61 -111.01
C ASP A 556 56.23 5.87 -109.93
N GLY A 557 56.22 7.06 -109.34
CA GLY A 557 57.12 7.54 -108.29
C GLY A 557 58.45 8.08 -108.82
N MET A 558 58.66 8.20 -110.13
CA MET A 558 59.91 8.66 -110.73
C MET A 558 59.66 9.64 -111.89
N VAL A 559 60.10 10.90 -111.77
CA VAL A 559 60.07 11.85 -112.91
C VAL A 559 61.10 11.42 -113.96
N ASN A 560 60.65 10.72 -115.00
CA ASN A 560 61.49 10.11 -116.00
C ASN A 560 60.92 10.29 -117.43
N PHE A 561 61.50 9.59 -118.41
CA PHE A 561 61.09 9.70 -119.80
C PHE A 561 59.64 9.25 -120.03
N GLY A 562 59.11 8.36 -119.18
CA GLY A 562 57.72 7.94 -119.16
C GLY A 562 56.75 9.11 -118.97
N ASP A 563 57.04 10.03 -118.04
CA ASP A 563 56.20 11.20 -117.79
C ASP A 563 56.21 12.19 -118.93
N LEU A 564 57.40 12.40 -119.51
CA LEU A 564 57.53 13.28 -120.66
C LEU A 564 56.74 12.74 -121.86
N ILE A 565 56.76 11.42 -122.09
CA ILE A 565 55.93 10.78 -123.12
C ILE A 565 54.45 10.93 -122.79
N ALA A 566 54.02 10.75 -121.54
CA ALA A 566 52.63 10.88 -121.15
C ALA A 566 52.09 12.31 -121.41
N ILE A 567 52.90 13.33 -121.14
CA ILE A 567 52.57 14.72 -121.46
C ILE A 567 52.51 14.92 -122.98
N ILE A 568 53.51 14.47 -123.73
CA ILE A 568 53.57 14.64 -125.19
C ILE A 568 52.41 13.94 -125.89
N ASN A 569 52.05 12.72 -125.48
CA ASN A 569 50.93 11.97 -126.05
C ASN A 569 49.59 12.70 -125.90
N ASN A 570 49.45 13.52 -124.86
CA ASN A 570 48.26 14.33 -124.61
C ASN A 570 48.44 15.80 -125.06
N TRP A 571 49.56 16.16 -125.69
CA TRP A 571 49.83 17.53 -126.08
C TRP A 571 49.23 17.84 -127.46
N GLY A 572 48.33 18.83 -127.51
CA GLY A 572 47.71 19.30 -128.75
C GLY A 572 46.45 18.52 -129.16
N VAL A 573 45.92 17.67 -128.28
CA VAL A 573 44.59 17.09 -128.45
C VAL A 573 43.57 18.22 -128.33
N VAL A 574 43.02 18.66 -129.46
CA VAL A 574 41.92 19.64 -129.48
C VAL A 574 40.65 18.87 -129.15
N CYS A 575 40.04 19.18 -128.00
CA CYS A 575 38.77 18.60 -127.60
C CYS A 575 37.70 18.86 -128.67
N PRO A 576 36.90 17.84 -129.07
CA PRO A 576 35.68 18.02 -129.85
C PRO A 576 34.66 18.95 -129.16
#